data_AF-A0A1L7XGN0-F1
#
_entry.id   AF-A0A1L7XGN0-F1
#
_cell.length_a   1.000
_cell.length_b   1.000
_cell.length_c   1.000
_cell.angle_alpha   90.00
_cell.angle_beta   90.00
_cell.angle_gamma   90.00
#
_symmetry.space_group_name_H-M   'P 1'
#
loop_
_entity.id
_entity.type
_entity.pdbx_description
1 polymer ?
#
loop_
_entity_poly.entity_id
_entity_poly.type
_entity_poly.pdbx_seq_one_letter_code
_entity_poly.pdbx_strand_id
1 'polypeptide(L)'
;MVQKGLVSEMLTGVWRIKWYKYRWPLFAALVINVLLINHFVWEIPLNPFGAPRILETPDSTSTAPGATTPSKDSKTGSQTETEEYKPIFSQSLLDAPPSTPALLNIHDFDFNGPYVGWPLARACNETTYHPGLIFVCDNNSGGIGNIRNFILTCIRYAIDAGASGIILPKIQRRSDTDLANIFTTGLQPFDYFFDEDHFRYAMETYCPQMTIYDEATDIPNTEKKREKKEFYPKDLNLDLDGCDGRGVNRHLDMFRPKFDEWLKVQKVIPTVEEPTTVRFKWATFFEWPIYRDGPEFAATFGDLLRIRKDVQELAAKTIVEMSKFVGVEPDPKYETLNTPYLGVHLRTESDALGFWPNYDQQTAGYLEAAQKNGLKHAYLACGNATDGHRFAEQAHAKMGMNMTSKLDLLKGDDLKRLTDLSWDQQALVDFLVLQKSTHFTGCSFSSFTMNIAIKRHLMTGGIASRAWKSPGDEFSTLVGRFESWYGDWMFMYECMWP
;
A
#
# COMPACT_ATOMS: atom_id res chain seq x y z
N MET A 1 39.11 -7.95 -31.50
CA MET A 1 39.19 -7.83 -30.03
C MET A 1 37.96 -7.07 -29.57
N VAL A 2 36.93 -7.79 -29.15
CA VAL A 2 35.63 -7.21 -28.79
C VAL A 2 35.62 -6.89 -27.30
N GLN A 3 35.29 -5.63 -27.04
CA GLN A 3 34.95 -4.91 -25.82
C GLN A 3 34.41 -5.77 -24.65
N LYS A 4 35.31 -6.34 -23.85
CA LYS A 4 34.98 -7.02 -22.57
C LYS A 4 34.79 -6.05 -21.38
N GLY A 5 34.90 -4.74 -21.60
CA GLY A 5 34.91 -3.73 -20.52
C GLY A 5 33.54 -3.17 -20.12
N LEU A 6 32.55 -3.14 -21.00
CA LEU A 6 31.27 -2.45 -20.72
C LEU A 6 30.28 -3.26 -19.87
N VAL A 7 30.33 -4.59 -19.93
CA VAL A 7 29.33 -5.45 -19.26
C VAL A 7 29.51 -5.46 -17.73
N SER A 8 30.74 -5.27 -17.23
CA SER A 8 31.06 -5.35 -15.79
C SER A 8 30.60 -4.14 -14.97
N GLU A 9 30.11 -3.07 -15.60
CA GLU A 9 29.79 -1.80 -14.92
C GLU A 9 28.28 -1.52 -14.75
N MET A 10 27.39 -2.33 -15.33
CA MET A 10 25.96 -2.00 -15.41
C MET A 10 25.24 -1.97 -14.05
N LEU A 11 25.66 -2.80 -13.10
CA LEU A 11 25.26 -2.72 -11.70
C LEU A 11 26.51 -3.07 -10.89
N THR A 12 27.09 -2.13 -10.15
CA THR A 12 28.29 -2.35 -9.32
C THR A 12 28.12 -1.86 -7.88
N GLY A 13 27.13 -0.99 -7.65
CA GLY A 13 26.86 -0.32 -6.39
C GLY A 13 26.45 -1.24 -5.25
N VAL A 14 25.97 -2.45 -5.54
CA VAL A 14 25.56 -3.43 -4.52
C VAL A 14 26.73 -3.87 -3.61
N TRP A 15 27.95 -3.87 -4.15
CA TRP A 15 29.17 -4.19 -3.39
C TRP A 15 29.68 -3.02 -2.52
N ARG A 16 29.08 -1.82 -2.64
CA ARG A 16 29.42 -0.64 -1.81
C ARG A 16 28.71 -0.63 -0.44
N ILE A 17 27.78 -1.56 -0.22
CA ILE A 17 27.20 -1.81 1.10
C ILE A 17 28.33 -2.24 2.04
N LYS A 18 28.34 -1.76 3.29
CA LYS A 18 29.39 -2.03 4.30
C LYS A 18 29.39 -3.49 4.78
N TRP A 19 29.62 -4.44 3.87
CA TRP A 19 29.77 -5.89 4.14
C TRP A 19 30.87 -6.19 5.16
N TYR A 20 31.83 -5.28 5.38
CA TYR A 20 32.87 -5.46 6.40
C TYR A 20 32.32 -5.66 7.82
N LYS A 21 31.13 -5.11 8.13
CA LYS A 21 30.48 -5.31 9.43
C LYS A 21 29.85 -6.70 9.60
N TYR A 22 29.60 -7.41 8.50
CA TYR A 22 28.92 -8.70 8.47
C TYR A 22 29.83 -9.87 8.08
N ARG A 23 31.08 -9.59 7.65
CA ARG A 23 32.06 -10.62 7.29
C ARG A 23 32.34 -11.62 8.41
N TRP A 24 32.53 -11.14 9.64
CA TRP A 24 32.80 -12.00 10.80
C TRP A 24 31.56 -12.73 11.32
N PRO A 25 30.37 -12.10 11.42
CA PRO A 25 29.12 -12.80 11.72
C PRO A 25 28.76 -13.89 10.69
N LEU A 26 28.91 -13.63 9.39
CA LEU A 26 28.63 -14.61 8.34
C LEU A 26 29.60 -15.78 8.38
N PHE A 27 30.89 -15.53 8.60
CA PHE A 27 31.88 -16.59 8.76
C PHE A 27 31.60 -17.44 10.02
N ALA A 28 31.24 -16.80 11.14
CA ALA A 28 30.85 -17.50 12.36
C ALA A 28 29.58 -18.35 12.16
N ALA A 29 28.56 -17.82 11.48
CA ALA A 29 27.34 -18.55 11.17
C ALA A 29 27.58 -19.75 10.24
N LEU A 30 28.49 -19.62 9.26
CA LEU A 30 28.87 -20.71 8.36
C LEU A 30 29.63 -21.82 9.10
N VAL A 31 30.55 -21.44 9.99
CA VAL A 31 31.28 -22.40 10.85
C VAL A 31 30.32 -23.10 11.82
N ILE A 32 29.38 -22.37 12.43
CA ILE A 32 28.36 -22.95 13.32
C ILE A 32 27.43 -23.89 12.55
N ASN A 33 26.99 -23.54 11.34
CA ASN A 33 26.16 -24.43 10.52
C ASN A 33 26.89 -25.71 10.13
N VAL A 34 28.17 -25.63 9.75
CA VAL A 34 28.99 -26.81 9.44
C VAL A 34 29.19 -27.68 10.68
N LEU A 35 29.36 -27.10 11.86
CA LEU A 35 29.50 -27.83 13.12
C LEU A 35 28.17 -28.47 13.57
N LEU A 36 27.03 -27.80 13.37
CA LEU A 36 25.70 -28.30 13.73
C LEU A 36 25.25 -29.43 12.79
N ILE A 37 25.51 -29.29 11.48
CA ILE A 37 25.21 -30.33 10.48
C ILE A 37 26.05 -31.58 10.73
N ASN A 38 27.31 -31.46 11.18
CA ASN A 38 28.14 -32.62 11.53
C ASN A 38 27.80 -33.27 12.88
N HIS A 39 27.03 -32.61 13.76
CA HIS A 39 26.73 -33.14 15.10
C HIS A 39 25.35 -33.83 15.20
N PHE A 40 24.41 -33.58 14.27
CA PHE A 40 23.00 -33.95 14.41
C PHE A 40 22.40 -34.79 13.26
N VAL A 41 23.19 -35.64 12.62
CA VAL A 41 22.65 -36.63 11.66
C VAL A 41 22.43 -37.96 12.37
N TRP A 42 21.35 -38.13 13.15
CA TRP A 42 20.69 -39.44 13.41
C TRP A 42 19.20 -39.22 13.79
N GLU A 43 18.32 -39.73 12.91
CA GLU A 43 16.93 -40.20 13.07
C GLU A 43 15.78 -39.30 13.57
N ILE A 44 14.88 -38.87 12.66
CA ILE A 44 13.41 -38.68 12.89
C ILE A 44 12.65 -38.98 11.57
N PRO A 45 11.51 -39.71 11.57
CA PRO A 45 10.84 -40.20 10.37
C PRO A 45 9.89 -39.19 9.69
N LEU A 46 9.67 -39.45 8.40
CA LEU A 46 8.74 -38.76 7.50
C LEU A 46 7.26 -38.99 7.89
N ASN A 47 6.50 -37.89 7.85
CA ASN A 47 5.03 -37.77 7.70
C ASN A 47 4.19 -37.46 8.96
N PRO A 48 3.88 -36.18 9.26
CA PRO A 48 3.00 -35.79 10.37
C PRO A 48 1.54 -35.49 9.98
N PHE A 49 1.09 -35.79 8.75
CA PHE A 49 -0.29 -35.49 8.34
C PHE A 49 -1.02 -36.73 7.80
N GLY A 50 -1.87 -37.32 8.65
CA GLY A 50 -2.88 -38.29 8.25
C GLY A 50 -4.01 -37.62 7.45
N ALA A 51 -4.54 -38.33 6.46
CA ALA A 51 -5.58 -37.86 5.55
C ALA A 51 -6.92 -37.56 6.27
N PRO A 52 -7.75 -36.62 5.76
CA PRO A 52 -9.05 -36.31 6.36
C PRO A 52 -10.09 -37.40 6.11
N ARG A 53 -10.91 -37.70 7.13
CA ARG A 53 -12.10 -38.55 7.05
C ARG A 53 -13.23 -37.83 6.32
N ILE A 54 -13.85 -38.56 5.39
CA ILE A 54 -15.12 -38.25 4.74
C ILE A 54 -16.24 -38.38 5.79
N LEU A 55 -17.09 -37.36 5.91
CA LEU A 55 -18.35 -37.43 6.66
C LEU A 55 -19.49 -37.52 5.65
N GLU A 56 -20.25 -38.60 5.77
CA GLU A 56 -21.41 -38.96 4.95
C GLU A 56 -22.61 -38.05 5.24
N THR A 57 -23.34 -37.75 4.18
CA THR A 57 -24.69 -37.15 4.15
C THR A 57 -25.77 -38.12 4.64
N PRO A 58 -26.86 -37.64 5.27
CA PRO A 58 -28.14 -38.32 5.20
C PRO A 58 -29.14 -37.55 4.32
N ASP A 59 -29.78 -38.33 3.46
CA ASP A 59 -30.79 -37.93 2.49
C ASP A 59 -32.20 -37.83 3.12
N SER A 60 -32.95 -36.86 2.59
CA SER A 60 -34.36 -36.96 2.17
C SER A 60 -35.54 -36.59 3.10
N THR A 61 -36.41 -35.77 2.49
CA THR A 61 -37.88 -35.66 2.59
C THR A 61 -38.56 -34.95 3.77
N SER A 62 -39.14 -33.76 3.50
CA SER A 62 -40.59 -33.50 3.62
C SER A 62 -40.92 -32.06 3.16
N THR A 63 -41.64 -31.93 2.04
CA THR A 63 -43.03 -31.41 1.92
C THR A 63 -43.26 -29.95 2.34
N ALA A 64 -43.53 -29.10 1.34
CA ALA A 64 -44.13 -27.77 1.49
C ALA A 64 -45.55 -27.84 2.08
N PRO A 65 -46.04 -26.75 2.69
CA PRO A 65 -47.08 -26.00 1.98
C PRO A 65 -47.08 -24.48 2.21
N GLY A 66 -47.66 -23.77 1.23
CA GLY A 66 -48.72 -22.82 1.54
C GLY A 66 -48.33 -21.36 1.76
N ALA A 67 -48.45 -20.58 0.69
CA ALA A 67 -48.57 -19.13 0.73
C ALA A 67 -49.81 -18.69 1.55
N THR A 68 -49.67 -17.61 2.32
CA THR A 68 -50.81 -16.70 2.60
C THR A 68 -50.32 -15.32 2.99
N THR A 69 -50.72 -14.33 2.19
CA THR A 69 -50.71 -12.90 2.49
C THR A 69 -51.69 -12.59 3.63
N PRO A 70 -51.50 -11.49 4.37
CA PRO A 70 -52.51 -10.44 4.26
C PRO A 70 -51.97 -9.00 4.23
N SER A 71 -52.87 -8.14 3.78
CA SER A 71 -52.75 -6.74 3.37
C SER A 71 -53.03 -5.75 4.52
N LYS A 72 -52.32 -4.60 4.44
CA LYS A 72 -52.67 -3.18 4.73
C LYS A 72 -53.35 -2.70 6.03
N ASP A 73 -52.97 -1.45 6.34
CA ASP A 73 -53.61 -0.36 7.10
C ASP A 73 -53.19 -0.25 8.58
N SER A 74 -52.90 0.90 9.18
CA SER A 74 -52.97 2.31 8.77
C SER A 74 -52.13 3.21 9.71
N LYS A 75 -51.94 4.46 9.25
CA LYS A 75 -51.36 5.69 9.85
C LYS A 75 -51.58 5.91 11.36
N THR A 76 -50.58 6.49 12.06
CA THR A 76 -50.69 7.81 12.75
C THR A 76 -49.31 8.33 13.17
N GLY A 77 -49.08 9.64 13.03
CA GLY A 77 -47.82 10.31 13.35
C GLY A 77 -47.73 10.84 14.79
N SER A 78 -46.53 11.29 15.16
CA SER A 78 -46.32 12.34 16.15
C SER A 78 -44.99 13.03 15.83
N GLN A 79 -45.07 14.33 15.60
CA GLN A 79 -43.94 15.24 15.47
C GLN A 79 -43.34 15.46 16.87
N THR A 80 -42.02 15.46 16.96
CA THR A 80 -41.29 16.04 18.07
C THR A 80 -40.12 16.81 17.47
N GLU A 81 -40.15 18.12 17.62
CA GLU A 81 -39.10 19.05 17.18
C GLU A 81 -37.81 18.78 17.97
N THR A 82 -36.74 18.45 17.26
CA THR A 82 -35.37 18.55 17.73
C THR A 82 -34.65 19.52 16.80
N GLU A 83 -34.11 20.59 17.38
CA GLU A 83 -33.42 21.68 16.67
C GLU A 83 -32.33 21.14 15.73
N GLU A 84 -32.53 21.42 14.44
CA GLU A 84 -31.65 21.03 13.35
C GLU A 84 -30.44 21.98 13.30
N TYR A 85 -29.26 21.45 13.60
CA TYR A 85 -27.97 22.11 13.36
C TYR A 85 -27.82 22.38 11.86
N LYS A 86 -27.88 23.65 11.44
CA LYS A 86 -27.59 24.06 10.07
C LYS A 86 -26.07 24.20 9.87
N PRO A 87 -25.41 23.35 9.07
CA PRO A 87 -24.05 23.61 8.68
C PRO A 87 -24.03 24.84 7.76
N ILE A 88 -23.12 25.77 8.04
CA ILE A 88 -22.82 26.92 7.18
C ILE A 88 -22.19 26.37 5.90
N PHE A 89 -23.04 26.06 4.91
CA PHE A 89 -22.59 25.66 3.58
C PHE A 89 -22.24 26.94 2.81
N SER A 90 -20.94 27.20 2.59
CA SER A 90 -20.57 28.14 1.54
C SER A 90 -20.92 27.48 0.21
N GLN A 91 -21.96 27.99 -0.45
CA GLN A 91 -22.47 27.52 -1.75
C GLN A 91 -21.43 27.59 -2.89
N SER A 92 -20.21 28.08 -2.64
CA SER A 92 -19.18 28.37 -3.63
C SER A 92 -18.35 27.17 -4.10
N LEU A 93 -18.75 25.93 -3.80
CA LEU A 93 -18.04 24.70 -4.20
C LEU A 93 -18.83 23.83 -5.20
N LEU A 94 -19.95 24.33 -5.73
CA LEU A 94 -20.83 23.61 -6.65
C LEU A 94 -20.90 24.22 -8.06
N ASP A 95 -19.92 25.03 -8.44
CA ASP A 95 -19.72 25.36 -9.85
C ASP A 95 -19.15 24.13 -10.59
N ALA A 96 -19.42 24.04 -11.91
CA ALA A 96 -19.05 22.92 -12.78
C ALA A 96 -17.68 22.29 -12.42
N PRO A 97 -17.51 20.95 -12.49
CA PRO A 97 -16.30 20.29 -12.01
C PRO A 97 -15.09 21.00 -12.63
N PRO A 98 -14.21 21.61 -11.82
CA PRO A 98 -13.07 22.33 -12.36
C PRO A 98 -12.30 21.36 -13.25
N SER A 99 -11.78 21.85 -14.39
CA SER A 99 -10.83 21.10 -15.21
C SER A 99 -9.57 20.89 -14.38
N THR A 100 -9.60 19.85 -13.54
CA THR A 100 -8.60 19.60 -12.53
C THR A 100 -7.44 18.91 -13.23
N PRO A 101 -6.19 19.39 -13.08
CA PRO A 101 -5.03 18.77 -13.70
C PRO A 101 -4.90 17.29 -13.34
N ALA A 102 -4.19 16.53 -14.18
CA ALA A 102 -3.77 15.18 -13.82
C ALA A 102 -2.98 15.23 -12.50
N LEU A 103 -3.29 14.30 -11.58
CA LEU A 103 -2.63 14.24 -10.27
C LEU A 103 -1.20 13.70 -10.33
N LEU A 104 -0.84 13.04 -11.44
CA LEU A 104 0.52 12.61 -11.70
C LEU A 104 0.93 13.08 -13.10
N ASN A 105 2.13 13.63 -13.18
CA ASN A 105 2.81 13.97 -14.42
C ASN A 105 4.20 13.34 -14.37
N ILE A 106 4.66 12.69 -15.44
CA ILE A 106 6.01 12.12 -15.50
C ILE A 106 7.05 13.11 -16.06
N HIS A 107 6.61 14.31 -16.45
CA HIS A 107 7.45 15.33 -17.07
C HIS A 107 7.91 16.44 -16.13
N ASP A 108 7.76 16.24 -14.83
CA ASP A 108 8.25 17.11 -13.77
C ASP A 108 8.76 16.28 -12.58
N PHE A 109 9.26 16.96 -11.54
CA PHE A 109 9.69 16.34 -10.28
C PHE A 109 8.64 16.41 -9.17
N ASP A 110 7.40 16.84 -9.48
CA ASP A 110 6.31 16.83 -8.52
C ASP A 110 5.66 15.44 -8.49
N PHE A 111 5.92 14.67 -7.43
CA PHE A 111 5.41 13.30 -7.31
C PHE A 111 3.92 13.24 -6.94
N ASN A 112 3.32 14.35 -6.52
CA ASN A 112 1.99 14.36 -5.90
C ASN A 112 1.00 15.31 -6.56
N GLY A 113 1.47 16.41 -7.15
CA GLY A 113 0.62 17.49 -7.62
C GLY A 113 0.07 18.35 -6.47
N PRO A 114 -0.81 19.31 -6.78
CA PRO A 114 -1.57 20.03 -5.75
C PRO A 114 -2.50 19.06 -5.00
N TYR A 115 -2.58 19.20 -3.68
CA TYR A 115 -3.48 18.38 -2.87
C TYR A 115 -4.94 18.75 -3.15
N VAL A 116 -5.76 17.76 -3.48
CA VAL A 116 -7.19 17.95 -3.74
C VAL A 116 -8.00 17.38 -2.57
N GLY A 117 -8.28 18.23 -1.58
CA GLY A 117 -8.90 17.82 -0.31
C GLY A 117 -10.43 17.84 -0.26
N TRP A 118 -11.13 18.44 -1.25
CA TRP A 118 -12.59 18.51 -1.21
C TRP A 118 -13.30 17.14 -1.15
N PRO A 119 -12.79 16.04 -1.76
CA PRO A 119 -13.44 14.73 -1.63
C PRO A 119 -13.39 14.23 -0.19
N LEU A 120 -12.25 14.42 0.49
CA LEU A 120 -12.12 14.12 1.92
C LEU A 120 -13.12 14.93 2.75
N ALA A 121 -13.21 16.24 2.48
CA ALA A 121 -14.19 17.11 3.14
C ALA A 121 -15.63 16.67 2.94
N ARG A 122 -15.99 16.19 1.75
CA ARG A 122 -17.32 15.62 1.50
C ARG A 122 -17.56 14.40 2.39
N ALA A 123 -16.67 13.41 2.35
CA ALA A 123 -16.83 12.18 3.13
C ALA A 123 -16.92 12.46 4.63
N CYS A 124 -16.11 13.39 5.14
CA CYS A 124 -16.18 13.79 6.54
C CYS A 124 -17.47 14.55 6.87
N ASN A 125 -17.91 15.50 6.04
CA ASN A 125 -19.14 16.25 6.30
C ASN A 125 -20.43 15.41 6.23
N GLU A 126 -20.45 14.36 5.42
CA GLU A 126 -21.59 13.44 5.30
C GLU A 126 -21.66 12.43 6.45
N THR A 127 -20.60 12.33 7.25
CA THR A 127 -20.49 11.38 8.36
C THR A 127 -21.09 11.95 9.64
N THR A 128 -21.88 11.13 10.34
CA THR A 128 -22.30 11.43 11.72
C THR A 128 -21.26 10.91 12.72
N TYR A 129 -20.67 11.84 13.48
CA TYR A 129 -19.59 11.55 14.41
C TYR A 129 -20.06 11.14 15.82
N HIS A 130 -19.30 10.23 16.43
CA HIS A 130 -19.42 9.77 17.81
C HIS A 130 -18.33 10.42 18.66
N PRO A 131 -18.65 11.43 19.49
CA PRO A 131 -17.68 12.03 20.40
C PRO A 131 -17.01 10.98 21.30
N GLY A 132 -15.69 11.02 21.39
CA GLY A 132 -14.92 10.07 22.19
C GLY A 132 -14.74 8.68 21.56
N LEU A 133 -15.13 8.46 20.30
CA LEU A 133 -14.67 7.31 19.52
C LEU A 133 -13.35 7.67 18.82
N ILE A 134 -12.30 6.89 19.04
CA ILE A 134 -10.96 7.12 18.49
C ILE A 134 -10.42 5.84 17.83
N PHE A 135 -9.81 5.95 16.66
CA PHE A 135 -9.13 4.82 16.02
C PHE A 135 -7.62 4.87 16.24
N VAL A 136 -7.02 3.70 16.46
CA VAL A 136 -5.57 3.52 16.65
C VAL A 136 -4.99 2.84 15.42
N CYS A 137 -4.32 3.63 14.57
CA CYS A 137 -3.83 3.22 13.26
C CYS A 137 -2.32 2.95 13.28
N ASP A 138 -1.82 2.15 14.22
CA ASP A 138 -0.37 1.98 14.49
C ASP A 138 0.15 0.54 14.26
N ASN A 139 -0.70 -0.39 13.80
CA ASN A 139 -0.33 -1.78 13.54
C ASN A 139 0.28 -1.95 12.14
N ASN A 140 1.05 -0.95 11.69
CA ASN A 140 1.54 -0.85 10.32
C ASN A 140 2.91 -1.53 10.18
N SER A 141 2.97 -2.66 9.47
CA SER A 141 4.23 -3.38 9.21
C SER A 141 4.33 -3.89 7.77
N GLY A 142 5.57 -4.14 7.32
CA GLY A 142 5.88 -4.59 5.96
C GLY A 142 6.56 -3.51 5.13
N GLY A 143 6.54 -3.66 3.80
CA GLY A 143 7.03 -2.61 2.90
C GLY A 143 6.06 -1.44 2.77
N ILE A 144 6.49 -0.37 2.10
CA ILE A 144 5.68 0.84 1.85
C ILE A 144 4.28 0.53 1.32
N GLY A 145 4.13 -0.47 0.44
CA GLY A 145 2.83 -0.85 -0.09
C GLY A 145 1.86 -1.39 0.94
N ASN A 146 2.33 -2.11 1.97
CA ASN A 146 1.49 -2.59 3.07
C ASN A 146 1.21 -1.47 4.07
N ILE A 147 2.26 -0.72 4.47
CA ILE A 147 2.16 0.35 5.46
C ILE A 147 1.18 1.44 4.98
N ARG A 148 1.31 1.89 3.73
CA ARG A 148 0.41 2.89 3.13
C ARG A 148 -1.05 2.42 3.20
N ASN A 149 -1.33 1.20 2.76
CA ASN A 149 -2.70 0.69 2.71
C ASN A 149 -3.28 0.39 4.08
N PHE A 150 -2.48 -0.01 5.08
CA PHE A 150 -2.96 -0.16 6.45
C PHE A 150 -3.45 1.16 7.01
N ILE A 151 -2.61 2.20 6.92
CA ILE A 151 -2.94 3.53 7.44
C ILE A 151 -4.20 4.07 6.77
N LEU A 152 -4.26 4.04 5.43
CA LEU A 152 -5.41 4.53 4.67
C LEU A 152 -6.68 3.73 4.97
N THR A 153 -6.59 2.40 5.06
CA THR A 153 -7.72 1.54 5.43
C THR A 153 -8.24 1.90 6.82
N CYS A 154 -7.34 2.08 7.79
CA CYS A 154 -7.72 2.47 9.15
C CYS A 154 -8.43 3.83 9.20
N ILE A 155 -7.88 4.83 8.52
CA ILE A 155 -8.48 6.16 8.45
C ILE A 155 -9.84 6.10 7.76
N ARG A 156 -9.96 5.36 6.65
CA ARG A 156 -11.22 5.28 5.91
C ARG A 156 -12.34 4.62 6.72
N TYR A 157 -12.03 3.53 7.44
CA TYR A 157 -12.97 2.91 8.36
C TYR A 157 -13.27 3.82 9.56
N ALA A 158 -12.30 4.59 10.05
CA ALA A 158 -12.52 5.55 11.13
C ALA A 158 -13.50 6.65 10.71
N ILE A 159 -13.36 7.19 9.49
CA ILE A 159 -14.33 8.11 8.88
C ILE A 159 -15.70 7.43 8.83
N ASP A 160 -15.82 6.24 8.24
CA ASP A 160 -17.12 5.56 8.10
C ASP A 160 -17.79 5.26 9.46
N ALA A 161 -16.98 4.89 10.45
CA ALA A 161 -17.40 4.65 11.83
C ALA A 161 -17.80 5.93 12.58
N GLY A 162 -17.58 7.11 12.00
CA GLY A 162 -17.82 8.39 12.65
C GLY A 162 -16.89 8.62 13.84
N ALA A 163 -15.65 8.16 13.78
CA ALA A 163 -14.70 8.40 14.85
C ALA A 163 -14.41 9.90 14.99
N SER A 164 -14.53 10.45 16.20
CA SER A 164 -14.16 11.84 16.51
C SER A 164 -12.64 12.08 16.54
N GLY A 165 -11.83 11.05 16.39
CA GLY A 165 -10.39 11.20 16.27
C GLY A 165 -9.62 9.95 15.88
N ILE A 166 -8.35 10.14 15.62
CA ILE A 166 -7.36 9.10 15.37
C ILE A 166 -6.11 9.37 16.20
N ILE A 167 -5.39 8.31 16.55
CA ILE A 167 -4.00 8.45 17.01
C ILE A 167 -3.11 8.49 15.79
N LEU A 168 -2.16 9.44 15.76
CA LEU A 168 -1.18 9.59 14.70
C LEU A 168 -0.54 8.22 14.40
N PRO A 169 -0.61 7.74 13.14
CA PRO A 169 -0.09 6.43 12.80
C PRO A 169 1.40 6.30 13.10
N LYS A 170 1.80 5.14 13.65
CA LYS A 170 3.20 4.76 13.85
C LYS A 170 3.57 3.57 12.97
N ILE A 171 4.84 3.41 12.67
CA ILE A 171 5.33 2.40 11.73
C ILE A 171 6.17 1.37 12.47
N GLN A 172 5.84 0.08 12.39
CA GLN A 172 6.69 -0.98 12.91
C GLN A 172 7.91 -1.14 12.02
N ARG A 173 9.09 -1.05 12.62
CA ARG A 173 10.36 -1.23 11.91
C ARG A 173 10.55 -2.70 11.54
N ARG A 174 11.07 -2.97 10.35
CA ARG A 174 11.58 -4.29 9.96
C ARG A 174 12.91 -4.58 10.66
N SER A 175 13.24 -5.85 10.86
CA SER A 175 14.55 -6.24 11.39
C SER A 175 15.68 -5.90 10.40
N ASP A 176 16.76 -5.31 10.93
CA ASP A 176 17.95 -4.98 10.13
C ASP A 176 18.78 -6.22 9.75
N THR A 177 18.56 -7.36 10.40
CA THR A 177 19.34 -8.60 10.19
C THR A 177 18.52 -9.74 9.58
N ASP A 178 17.20 -9.65 9.63
CA ASP A 178 16.28 -10.61 9.04
C ASP A 178 15.15 -9.84 8.34
N LEU A 179 15.32 -9.60 7.03
CA LEU A 179 14.38 -8.80 6.27
C LEU A 179 12.98 -9.45 6.18
N ALA A 180 12.82 -10.75 6.44
CA ALA A 180 11.50 -11.38 6.48
C ALA A 180 10.74 -11.05 7.79
N ASN A 181 11.45 -10.67 8.85
CA ASN A 181 10.84 -10.27 10.11
C ASN A 181 10.39 -8.80 10.08
N ILE A 182 9.10 -8.63 9.83
CA ILE A 182 8.42 -7.33 9.80
C ILE A 182 7.78 -6.93 11.14
N PHE A 183 7.85 -7.77 12.17
CA PHE A 183 7.22 -7.55 13.48
C PHE A 183 8.27 -7.30 14.57
N THR A 184 9.08 -6.26 14.41
CA THR A 184 9.98 -5.86 15.50
C THR A 184 9.28 -4.97 16.51
N THR A 185 9.86 -4.84 17.69
CA THR A 185 9.32 -4.01 18.77
C THR A 185 9.53 -2.50 18.58
N GLY A 186 10.31 -2.09 17.56
CA GLY A 186 10.63 -0.70 17.33
C GLY A 186 9.53 0.02 16.54
N LEU A 187 8.68 0.80 17.21
CA LEU A 187 7.81 1.76 16.54
C LEU A 187 8.62 2.99 16.11
N GLN A 188 8.46 3.38 14.86
CA GLN A 188 8.97 4.61 14.29
C GLN A 188 7.83 5.64 14.20
N PRO A 189 8.16 6.94 14.34
CA PRO A 189 7.21 8.03 14.10
C PRO A 189 6.65 8.02 12.66
N PHE A 190 5.57 8.77 12.44
CA PHE A 190 4.92 8.90 11.14
C PHE A 190 5.87 9.42 10.05
N ASP A 191 6.71 10.38 10.42
CA ASP A 191 7.72 11.01 9.56
C ASP A 191 8.83 10.05 9.10
N TYR A 192 8.87 8.81 9.61
CA TYR A 192 9.78 7.78 9.15
C TYR A 192 9.62 7.51 7.64
N PHE A 193 8.38 7.50 7.14
CA PHE A 193 8.05 7.34 5.71
C PHE A 193 7.38 8.58 5.10
N PHE A 194 6.53 9.27 5.86
CA PHE A 194 5.57 10.21 5.29
C PHE A 194 5.85 11.66 5.70
N ASP A 195 5.24 12.60 4.98
CA ASP A 195 5.24 14.02 5.31
C ASP A 195 4.15 14.28 6.36
N GLU A 196 4.55 14.38 7.63
CA GLU A 196 3.63 14.60 8.75
C GLU A 196 2.90 15.96 8.66
N ASP A 197 3.62 17.01 8.27
CA ASP A 197 3.05 18.36 8.14
C ASP A 197 1.91 18.35 7.11
N HIS A 198 2.14 17.69 5.97
CA HIS A 198 1.12 17.53 4.95
C HIS A 198 -0.08 16.72 5.45
N PHE A 199 0.17 15.60 6.14
CA PHE A 199 -0.90 14.77 6.68
C PHE A 199 -1.80 15.54 7.66
N ARG A 200 -1.18 16.26 8.61
CA ARG A 200 -1.91 17.10 9.57
C ARG A 200 -2.68 18.20 8.88
N TYR A 201 -2.03 18.96 7.99
CA TYR A 201 -2.68 20.00 7.21
C TYR A 201 -3.92 19.47 6.47
N ALA A 202 -3.79 18.34 5.78
CA ALA A 202 -4.87 17.76 5.00
C ALA A 202 -6.05 17.32 5.89
N MET A 203 -5.77 16.60 6.98
CA MET A 203 -6.81 16.12 7.90
C MET A 203 -7.45 17.27 8.69
N GLU A 204 -6.69 18.23 9.21
CA GLU A 204 -7.22 19.36 9.98
C GLU A 204 -8.04 20.32 9.11
N THR A 205 -7.62 20.51 7.85
CA THR A 205 -8.32 21.42 6.91
C THR A 205 -9.58 20.79 6.33
N TYR A 206 -9.49 19.51 5.93
CA TYR A 206 -10.54 18.85 5.15
C TYR A 206 -11.28 17.76 5.92
N CYS A 207 -10.92 17.45 7.16
CA CYS A 207 -11.68 16.56 8.04
C CYS A 207 -11.62 17.03 9.52
N PRO A 208 -11.94 18.31 9.82
CA PRO A 208 -11.74 18.90 11.15
C PRO A 208 -12.52 18.23 12.28
N GLN A 209 -13.54 17.43 11.95
CA GLN A 209 -14.31 16.63 12.91
C GLN A 209 -13.50 15.49 13.52
N MET A 210 -12.38 15.10 12.88
CA MET A 210 -11.46 14.08 13.36
C MET A 210 -10.21 14.71 13.96
N THR A 211 -10.13 14.74 15.29
CA THR A 211 -8.91 15.21 15.98
C THR A 211 -7.78 14.19 15.82
N ILE A 212 -6.58 14.67 15.51
CA ILE A 212 -5.35 13.86 15.53
C ILE A 212 -4.72 13.99 16.90
N TYR A 213 -4.57 12.87 17.60
CA TYR A 213 -3.85 12.77 18.86
C TYR A 213 -2.44 12.22 18.60
N ASP A 214 -1.40 12.82 19.17
CA ASP A 214 -0.03 12.33 18.97
C ASP A 214 0.17 10.99 19.67
N GLU A 215 -0.36 10.88 20.89
CA GLU A 215 -0.32 9.68 21.70
C GLU A 215 -1.68 9.34 22.31
N ALA A 216 -1.82 8.08 22.73
CA ALA A 216 -3.03 7.61 23.41
C ALA A 216 -3.29 8.34 24.73
N THR A 217 -2.27 8.97 25.32
CA THR A 217 -2.33 9.77 26.55
C THR A 217 -2.92 11.16 26.35
N ASP A 218 -2.95 11.65 25.10
CA ASP A 218 -3.42 13.00 24.78
C ASP A 218 -4.94 13.05 24.60
N ILE A 219 -5.58 11.88 24.59
CA ILE A 219 -7.04 11.74 24.54
C ILE A 219 -7.63 12.32 25.84
N PRO A 220 -8.60 13.25 25.79
CA PRO A 220 -9.29 13.75 26.97
C PRO A 220 -9.88 12.62 27.80
N ASN A 221 -9.73 12.69 29.13
CA ASN A 221 -10.18 11.63 30.06
C ASN A 221 -9.57 10.25 29.76
N THR A 222 -8.33 10.18 29.27
CA THR A 222 -7.66 8.91 28.91
C THR A 222 -7.63 7.88 30.05
N GLU A 223 -7.71 8.29 31.31
CA GLU A 223 -7.74 7.40 32.48
C GLU A 223 -9.03 6.58 32.56
N LYS A 224 -10.11 7.04 31.91
CA LYS A 224 -11.40 6.34 31.81
C LYS A 224 -11.59 5.63 30.47
N LYS A 225 -10.56 5.64 29.63
CA LYS A 225 -10.59 5.10 28.28
C LYS A 225 -10.84 3.60 28.27
N ARG A 226 -11.75 3.16 27.41
CA ARG A 226 -11.98 1.74 27.10
C ARG A 226 -11.24 1.36 25.83
N GLU A 227 -10.51 0.27 25.85
CA GLU A 227 -9.74 -0.19 24.69
C GLU A 227 -10.40 -1.41 24.03
N LYS A 228 -10.60 -1.33 22.71
CA LYS A 228 -10.98 -2.46 21.87
C LYS A 228 -9.82 -2.78 20.93
N LYS A 229 -9.10 -3.85 21.27
CA LYS A 229 -7.93 -4.34 20.52
C LYS A 229 -8.35 -5.47 19.59
N GLU A 230 -7.53 -5.74 18.59
CA GLU A 230 -7.72 -6.84 17.63
C GLU A 230 -9.07 -6.80 16.92
N PHE A 231 -9.66 -5.62 16.73
CA PHE A 231 -10.89 -5.49 15.97
C PHE A 231 -10.61 -5.81 14.49
N TYR A 232 -11.47 -6.62 13.87
CA TYR A 232 -11.36 -6.99 12.48
C TYR A 232 -12.69 -6.72 11.77
N PRO A 233 -12.77 -5.77 10.82
CA PRO A 233 -14.02 -5.39 10.16
C PRO A 233 -14.78 -6.58 9.54
N LYS A 234 -14.06 -7.59 9.03
CA LYS A 234 -14.67 -8.80 8.47
C LYS A 234 -15.44 -9.64 9.49
N ASP A 235 -15.11 -9.57 10.77
CA ASP A 235 -15.84 -10.30 11.82
C ASP A 235 -17.27 -9.77 11.99
N LEU A 236 -17.58 -8.59 11.44
CA LEU A 236 -18.94 -8.05 11.40
C LEU A 236 -19.83 -8.73 10.34
N ASN A 237 -19.24 -9.45 9.40
CA ASN A 237 -19.93 -10.03 8.24
C ASN A 237 -20.01 -11.56 8.37
N LEU A 238 -20.62 -12.03 9.46
CA LEU A 238 -20.81 -13.46 9.77
C LEU A 238 -21.77 -14.17 8.79
N ASP A 239 -22.69 -13.42 8.19
CA ASP A 239 -23.55 -13.92 7.11
C ASP A 239 -22.75 -13.89 5.80
N LEU A 240 -22.32 -15.06 5.36
CA LEU A 240 -21.83 -15.24 4.00
C LEU A 240 -23.00 -14.99 3.05
N ASP A 241 -23.03 -13.83 2.39
CA ASP A 241 -23.97 -13.54 1.30
C ASP A 241 -23.64 -14.39 0.06
N GLY A 242 -23.86 -15.72 0.18
CA GLY A 242 -23.61 -16.75 -0.82
C GLY A 242 -22.67 -17.87 -0.35
N CYS A 243 -22.42 -18.85 -1.23
CA CYS A 243 -21.57 -20.01 -0.94
C CYS A 243 -20.06 -19.70 -0.92
N ASP A 244 -19.64 -18.45 -1.08
CA ASP A 244 -18.24 -18.07 -1.10
C ASP A 244 -17.82 -17.41 0.22
N GLY A 245 -17.14 -18.18 1.07
CA GLY A 245 -16.52 -17.74 2.33
C GLY A 245 -15.54 -16.56 2.20
N ARG A 246 -15.18 -16.17 0.97
CA ARG A 246 -14.26 -15.05 0.66
C ARG A 246 -15.01 -13.74 0.37
N GLY A 247 -16.35 -13.76 0.31
CA GLY A 247 -17.22 -12.64 -0.06
C GLY A 247 -17.61 -11.67 1.07
N VAL A 248 -17.01 -11.80 2.25
CA VAL A 248 -17.42 -11.11 3.50
C VAL A 248 -17.40 -9.57 3.46
N ASN A 249 -16.85 -8.91 2.43
CA ASN A 249 -16.79 -7.44 2.33
C ASN A 249 -17.63 -6.84 1.19
N ARG A 250 -18.59 -7.59 0.63
CA ARG A 250 -19.46 -7.06 -0.46
C ARG A 250 -20.51 -6.05 0.03
N HIS A 251 -20.89 -6.11 1.31
CA HIS A 251 -21.96 -5.29 1.91
C HIS A 251 -21.43 -4.21 2.85
N LEU A 252 -20.44 -3.44 2.42
CA LEU A 252 -19.87 -2.38 3.27
C LEU A 252 -20.78 -1.15 3.42
N ASP A 253 -21.86 -1.03 2.66
CA ASP A 253 -23.02 -0.20 3.02
C ASP A 253 -23.55 -0.51 4.43
N MET A 254 -23.29 -1.73 4.91
CA MET A 254 -23.67 -2.17 6.24
C MET A 254 -22.54 -2.05 7.26
N PHE A 255 -21.33 -1.56 6.90
CA PHE A 255 -20.24 -1.45 7.87
C PHE A 255 -20.65 -0.60 9.07
N ARG A 256 -21.08 0.64 8.83
CA ARG A 256 -21.46 1.55 9.92
C ARG A 256 -22.59 0.99 10.80
N PRO A 257 -23.74 0.53 10.27
CA PRO A 257 -24.77 -0.12 11.08
C PRO A 257 -24.26 -1.29 11.92
N LYS A 258 -23.45 -2.18 11.32
CA LYS A 258 -22.90 -3.36 12.01
C LYS A 258 -21.86 -3.00 13.05
N PHE A 259 -21.06 -1.96 12.81
CA PHE A 259 -20.09 -1.44 13.77
C PHE A 259 -20.79 -0.83 14.99
N ASP A 260 -21.86 -0.05 14.77
CA ASP A 260 -22.68 0.51 15.86
C ASP A 260 -23.37 -0.60 16.68
N GLU A 261 -23.87 -1.64 16.03
CA GLU A 261 -24.41 -2.82 16.71
C GLU A 261 -23.33 -3.55 17.50
N TRP A 262 -22.15 -3.74 16.92
CA TRP A 262 -21.01 -4.32 17.61
C TRP A 262 -20.63 -3.53 18.86
N LEU A 263 -20.59 -2.20 18.81
CA LEU A 263 -20.35 -1.36 20.01
C LEU A 263 -21.41 -1.59 21.10
N LYS A 264 -22.69 -1.71 20.72
CA LYS A 264 -23.79 -2.03 21.66
C LYS A 264 -23.61 -3.42 22.29
N VAL A 265 -23.26 -4.44 21.51
CA VAL A 265 -22.97 -5.80 22.01
C VAL A 265 -21.77 -5.78 22.96
N GLN A 266 -20.76 -4.98 22.64
CA GLN A 266 -19.61 -4.73 23.50
C GLN A 266 -19.93 -3.91 24.75
N LYS A 267 -21.17 -3.43 24.90
CA LYS A 267 -21.66 -2.56 25.99
C LYS A 267 -20.83 -1.28 26.12
N VAL A 268 -20.47 -0.71 24.98
CA VAL A 268 -19.69 0.53 24.88
C VAL A 268 -20.52 1.60 24.19
N ILE A 269 -20.59 2.77 24.82
CA ILE A 269 -21.15 3.99 24.24
C ILE A 269 -20.04 5.04 24.36
N PRO A 270 -19.29 5.32 23.27
CA PRO A 270 -18.20 6.28 23.32
C PRO A 270 -18.73 7.68 23.70
N THR A 271 -18.03 8.35 24.61
CA THR A 271 -18.27 9.75 24.99
C THR A 271 -16.94 10.44 25.27
N VAL A 272 -16.90 11.77 25.34
CA VAL A 272 -15.67 12.49 25.68
C VAL A 272 -15.22 12.17 27.11
N GLU A 273 -16.16 11.92 28.03
CA GLU A 273 -15.92 11.58 29.43
C GLU A 273 -15.44 10.14 29.62
N GLU A 274 -15.90 9.22 28.76
CA GLU A 274 -15.49 7.81 28.73
C GLU A 274 -15.10 7.42 27.28
N PRO A 275 -13.90 7.85 26.82
CA PRO A 275 -13.49 7.63 25.45
C PRO A 275 -13.28 6.14 25.15
N THR A 276 -13.42 5.75 23.90
CA THR A 276 -13.19 4.39 23.42
C THR A 276 -12.19 4.40 22.27
N THR A 277 -11.12 3.64 22.40
CA THR A 277 -10.20 3.36 21.29
C THR A 277 -10.52 2.05 20.61
N VAL A 278 -10.46 2.05 19.29
CA VAL A 278 -10.56 0.85 18.44
C VAL A 278 -9.26 0.68 17.67
N ARG A 279 -8.61 -0.48 17.85
CA ARG A 279 -7.36 -0.83 17.19
C ARG A 279 -7.55 -2.08 16.34
N PHE A 280 -7.12 -1.99 15.08
CA PHE A 280 -7.22 -3.11 14.15
C PHE A 280 -6.22 -4.23 14.45
N LYS A 281 -6.70 -5.45 14.20
CA LYS A 281 -5.86 -6.63 14.07
C LYS A 281 -4.97 -6.52 12.83
N TRP A 282 -3.75 -7.02 12.92
CA TRP A 282 -2.93 -7.25 11.72
C TRP A 282 -3.41 -8.54 11.03
N ALA A 283 -3.76 -8.56 9.75
CA ALA A 283 -3.40 -7.67 8.65
C ALA A 283 -4.63 -6.97 7.99
N THR A 284 -5.18 -5.91 8.60
CA THR A 284 -6.36 -5.20 8.07
C THR A 284 -5.98 -4.09 7.07
N PHE A 285 -5.59 -4.45 5.84
CA PHE A 285 -5.10 -3.46 4.85
C PHE A 285 -5.52 -3.66 3.38
N PHE A 286 -6.18 -4.76 3.01
CA PHE A 286 -6.72 -4.96 1.65
C PHE A 286 -8.19 -5.36 1.72
N GLU A 287 -8.99 -4.49 2.35
CA GLU A 287 -10.35 -4.84 2.77
C GLU A 287 -11.41 -3.84 2.33
N TRP A 288 -11.01 -2.59 2.11
CA TRP A 288 -11.92 -1.52 1.73
C TRP A 288 -12.02 -1.38 0.20
N PRO A 289 -13.16 -1.66 -0.44
CA PRO A 289 -13.36 -1.51 -1.86
C PRO A 289 -13.47 -0.03 -2.24
N ILE A 290 -12.38 0.52 -2.77
CA ILE A 290 -12.26 1.95 -3.10
C ILE A 290 -13.26 2.40 -4.16
N TYR A 291 -13.83 1.48 -4.95
CA TYR A 291 -14.84 1.83 -5.95
C TYR A 291 -16.10 2.46 -5.33
N ARG A 292 -16.35 2.24 -4.03
CA ARG A 292 -17.45 2.86 -3.30
C ARG A 292 -17.23 4.34 -2.99
N ASP A 293 -15.98 4.76 -2.92
CA ASP A 293 -15.66 6.15 -2.60
C ASP A 293 -15.91 7.10 -3.78
N GLY A 294 -16.17 6.56 -4.97
CA GLY A 294 -16.22 7.32 -6.21
C GLY A 294 -14.81 7.66 -6.73
N PRO A 295 -14.67 7.95 -8.03
CA PRO A 295 -13.36 8.15 -8.65
C PRO A 295 -12.60 9.32 -8.02
N GLU A 296 -13.27 10.39 -7.64
CA GLU A 296 -12.61 11.59 -7.12
C GLU A 296 -11.98 11.37 -5.75
N PHE A 297 -12.68 10.73 -4.83
CA PHE A 297 -12.12 10.37 -3.52
C PHE A 297 -11.08 9.27 -3.67
N ALA A 298 -11.36 8.24 -4.47
CA ALA A 298 -10.41 7.16 -4.71
C ALA A 298 -9.08 7.71 -5.23
N ALA A 299 -9.11 8.65 -6.17
CA ALA A 299 -7.92 9.23 -6.79
C ALA A 299 -7.09 10.14 -5.86
N THR A 300 -7.69 10.73 -4.82
CA THR A 300 -7.03 11.75 -3.99
C THR A 300 -6.78 11.32 -2.54
N PHE A 301 -7.50 10.34 -2.01
CA PHE A 301 -7.38 9.95 -0.60
C PHE A 301 -6.01 9.38 -0.23
N GLY A 302 -5.38 8.62 -1.13
CA GLY A 302 -4.01 8.13 -0.92
C GLY A 302 -2.99 9.26 -0.79
N ASP A 303 -3.26 10.44 -1.34
CA ASP A 303 -2.39 11.61 -1.24
C ASP A 303 -2.35 12.22 0.17
N LEU A 304 -3.12 11.69 1.13
CA LEU A 304 -2.87 11.94 2.56
C LEU A 304 -1.47 11.51 2.99
N LEU A 305 -0.94 10.45 2.37
CA LEU A 305 0.33 9.84 2.75
C LEU A 305 1.43 10.17 1.72
N ARG A 306 1.78 11.44 1.62
CA ARG A 306 2.93 11.87 0.80
C ARG A 306 4.23 11.38 1.43
N ILE A 307 5.18 10.95 0.60
CA ILE A 307 6.51 10.52 1.07
C ILE A 307 7.28 11.72 1.64
N ARG A 308 8.07 11.54 2.69
CA ARG A 308 8.91 12.60 3.29
C ARG A 308 9.78 13.35 2.27
N LYS A 309 9.90 14.68 2.43
CA LYS A 309 10.48 15.61 1.44
C LYS A 309 11.94 15.31 1.08
N ASP A 310 12.77 14.97 2.06
CA ASP A 310 14.18 14.63 1.85
C ASP A 310 14.37 13.39 0.97
N VAL A 311 13.44 12.43 1.02
CA VAL A 311 13.40 11.27 0.12
C VAL A 311 12.89 11.68 -1.27
N GLN A 312 11.91 12.57 -1.37
CA GLN A 312 11.48 13.13 -2.66
C GLN A 312 12.62 13.86 -3.37
N GLU A 313 13.37 14.69 -2.65
CA GLU A 313 14.58 15.35 -3.18
C GLU A 313 15.61 14.33 -3.70
N LEU A 314 15.85 13.27 -2.93
CA LEU A 314 16.81 12.23 -3.31
C LEU A 314 16.33 11.43 -4.53
N ALA A 315 15.03 11.18 -4.66
CA ALA A 315 14.42 10.58 -5.85
C ALA A 315 14.55 11.51 -7.06
N ALA A 316 14.28 12.81 -6.92
CA ALA A 316 14.45 13.80 -7.99
C ALA A 316 15.91 13.82 -8.49
N LYS A 317 16.89 13.81 -7.58
CA LYS A 317 18.31 13.69 -7.93
C LYS A 317 18.64 12.38 -8.64
N THR A 318 18.06 11.27 -8.19
CA THR A 318 18.24 9.97 -8.85
C THR A 318 17.72 10.00 -10.29
N ILE A 319 16.57 10.63 -10.53
CA ILE A 319 15.99 10.81 -11.86
C ILE A 319 16.86 11.71 -12.74
N VAL A 320 17.46 12.76 -12.19
CA VAL A 320 18.41 13.63 -12.90
C VAL A 320 19.63 12.83 -13.37
N GLU A 321 20.20 11.99 -12.51
CA GLU A 321 21.29 11.10 -12.89
C GLU A 321 20.83 10.03 -13.89
N MET A 322 19.58 9.56 -13.79
CA MET A 322 18.98 8.69 -14.79
C MET A 322 18.87 9.38 -16.17
N SER A 323 18.51 10.67 -16.21
CA SER A 323 18.51 11.49 -17.44
C SER A 323 19.87 11.49 -18.12
N LYS A 324 20.94 11.73 -17.36
CA LYS A 324 22.31 11.67 -17.87
C LYS A 324 22.68 10.27 -18.36
N PHE A 325 22.28 9.23 -17.62
CA PHE A 325 22.53 7.84 -17.98
C PHE A 325 21.88 7.46 -19.32
N VAL A 326 20.69 7.98 -19.61
CA VAL A 326 20.01 7.75 -20.91
C VAL A 326 20.52 8.67 -22.03
N GLY A 327 21.45 9.57 -21.74
CA GLY A 327 22.00 10.53 -22.71
C GLY A 327 21.11 11.74 -22.97
N VAL A 328 20.22 12.09 -22.03
CA VAL A 328 19.39 13.30 -22.09
C VAL A 328 19.94 14.30 -21.10
N GLU A 329 20.35 15.47 -21.60
CA GLU A 329 20.80 16.58 -20.75
C GLU A 329 19.64 17.05 -19.84
N PRO A 330 19.82 17.03 -18.51
CA PRO A 330 18.81 17.53 -17.59
C PRO A 330 18.57 19.03 -17.82
N ASP A 331 17.31 19.44 -17.66
CA ASP A 331 16.97 20.87 -17.62
C ASP A 331 17.81 21.59 -16.54
N PRO A 332 18.57 22.65 -16.87
CA PRO A 332 19.38 23.39 -15.91
C PRO A 332 18.57 23.96 -14.74
N LYS A 333 17.26 24.13 -14.91
CA LYS A 333 16.33 24.64 -13.90
C LYS A 333 15.53 23.55 -13.19
N TYR A 334 15.72 22.27 -13.55
CA TYR A 334 14.91 21.14 -13.05
C TYR A 334 13.40 21.32 -13.29
N GLU A 335 13.00 22.11 -14.29
CA GLU A 335 11.58 22.39 -14.55
C GLU A 335 10.89 21.27 -15.33
N THR A 336 11.63 20.57 -16.20
CA THR A 336 11.09 19.52 -17.07
C THR A 336 11.88 18.21 -17.01
N LEU A 337 11.16 17.09 -17.13
CA LEU A 337 11.70 15.73 -17.14
C LEU A 337 11.31 15.02 -18.44
N ASN A 338 12.29 14.70 -19.29
CA ASN A 338 12.06 13.94 -20.52
C ASN A 338 13.04 12.77 -20.61
N THR A 339 13.04 11.92 -19.59
CA THR A 339 13.93 10.76 -19.48
C THR A 339 13.23 9.51 -20.01
N PRO A 340 13.58 8.98 -21.19
CA PRO A 340 13.01 7.74 -21.70
C PRO A 340 13.62 6.50 -21.03
N TYR A 341 12.92 5.91 -20.06
CA TYR A 341 13.36 4.66 -19.41
C TYR A 341 12.21 3.76 -19.00
N LEU A 342 12.50 2.46 -18.95
CA LEU A 342 11.65 1.46 -18.34
C LEU A 342 11.90 1.44 -16.82
N GLY A 343 10.85 1.60 -16.01
CA GLY A 343 10.92 1.32 -14.59
C GLY A 343 10.68 -0.16 -14.35
N VAL A 344 11.61 -0.87 -13.71
CA VAL A 344 11.49 -2.30 -13.42
C VAL A 344 11.53 -2.54 -11.92
N HIS A 345 10.51 -3.23 -11.39
CA HIS A 345 10.54 -3.78 -10.05
C HIS A 345 10.63 -5.31 -10.09
N LEU A 346 11.83 -5.84 -9.86
CA LEU A 346 12.12 -7.27 -9.81
C LEU A 346 12.02 -7.77 -8.37
N ARG A 347 11.01 -8.59 -8.09
CA ARG A 347 10.67 -9.08 -6.76
C ARG A 347 11.04 -10.56 -6.63
N THR A 348 12.27 -10.83 -6.18
CA THR A 348 12.83 -12.20 -6.06
C THR A 348 13.61 -12.42 -4.74
N GLU A 349 13.33 -11.60 -3.74
CA GLU A 349 13.89 -11.74 -2.40
C GLU A 349 13.36 -13.00 -1.73
N SER A 350 14.09 -13.48 -0.71
CA SER A 350 13.82 -14.77 -0.05
C SER A 350 12.46 -14.87 0.65
N ASP A 351 11.79 -13.73 0.90
CA ASP A 351 10.46 -13.66 1.49
C ASP A 351 9.33 -13.69 0.45
N ALA A 352 9.64 -13.70 -0.85
CA ALA A 352 8.65 -13.88 -1.90
C ALA A 352 8.06 -15.31 -1.88
N LEU A 353 6.74 -15.44 -2.05
CA LEU A 353 6.06 -16.73 -1.95
C LEU A 353 6.28 -17.58 -3.22
N GLY A 354 6.43 -18.89 -3.06
CA GLY A 354 6.81 -19.77 -4.17
C GLY A 354 5.80 -19.88 -5.33
N PHE A 355 4.55 -19.43 -5.13
CA PHE A 355 3.55 -19.37 -6.19
C PHE A 355 3.53 -18.03 -6.94
N TRP A 356 4.32 -17.05 -6.52
CA TRP A 356 4.49 -15.78 -7.22
C TRP A 356 5.23 -16.01 -8.55
N PRO A 357 5.11 -15.08 -9.51
CA PRO A 357 5.93 -15.09 -10.71
C PRO A 357 7.40 -15.25 -10.36
N ASN A 358 8.02 -16.31 -10.86
CA ASN A 358 9.44 -16.57 -10.59
C ASN A 358 10.34 -15.60 -11.40
N TYR A 359 11.64 -15.68 -11.15
CA TYR A 359 12.64 -14.86 -11.84
C TYR A 359 12.49 -14.89 -13.37
N ASP A 360 12.32 -16.08 -13.97
CA ASP A 360 12.28 -16.23 -15.43
C ASP A 360 11.00 -15.63 -16.01
N GLN A 361 9.85 -15.81 -15.34
CA GLN A 361 8.58 -15.20 -15.73
C GLN A 361 8.64 -13.66 -15.66
N GLN A 362 9.15 -13.12 -14.55
CA GLN A 362 9.35 -11.68 -14.36
C GLN A 362 10.27 -11.11 -15.45
N THR A 363 11.45 -11.71 -15.62
CA THR A 363 12.44 -11.31 -16.64
C THR A 363 11.86 -11.31 -18.04
N ALA A 364 11.15 -12.38 -18.44
CA ALA A 364 10.56 -12.48 -19.77
C ALA A 364 9.55 -11.36 -20.02
N GLY A 365 8.61 -11.15 -19.08
CA GLY A 365 7.59 -10.11 -19.22
C GLY A 365 8.18 -8.69 -19.20
N TYR A 366 9.23 -8.44 -18.42
CA TYR A 366 9.85 -7.11 -18.36
C TYR A 366 10.58 -6.76 -19.65
N LEU A 367 11.27 -7.72 -20.27
CA LEU A 367 11.89 -7.53 -21.58
C LEU A 367 10.86 -7.37 -22.70
N GLU A 368 9.74 -8.09 -22.63
CA GLU A 368 8.62 -7.89 -23.55
C GLU A 368 8.02 -6.48 -23.44
N ALA A 369 7.77 -6.00 -22.22
CA ALA A 369 7.30 -4.64 -21.98
C ALA A 369 8.29 -3.60 -22.53
N ALA A 370 9.59 -3.84 -22.37
CA ALA A 370 10.61 -2.96 -22.92
C ALA A 370 10.61 -2.93 -24.46
N GLN A 371 10.51 -4.10 -25.09
CA GLN A 371 10.48 -4.23 -26.54
C GLN A 371 9.24 -3.55 -27.12
N LYS A 372 8.06 -3.78 -26.51
CA LYS A 372 6.79 -3.18 -26.92
C LYS A 372 6.84 -1.64 -26.88
N ASN A 373 7.51 -1.08 -25.88
CA ASN A 373 7.63 0.36 -25.69
C ASN A 373 8.89 0.97 -26.33
N GLY A 374 9.72 0.18 -27.02
CA GLY A 374 10.94 0.66 -27.69
C GLY A 374 12.01 1.21 -26.73
N LEU A 375 12.03 0.78 -25.46
CA LEU A 375 12.91 1.31 -24.43
C LEU A 375 14.25 0.56 -24.39
N LYS A 376 15.36 1.32 -24.42
CA LYS A 376 16.74 0.78 -24.40
C LYS A 376 17.45 0.96 -23.06
N HIS A 377 16.87 1.73 -22.15
CA HIS A 377 17.41 1.99 -20.82
C HIS A 377 16.38 1.59 -19.76
N ALA A 378 16.83 1.07 -18.63
CA ALA A 378 15.95 0.74 -17.51
C ALA A 378 16.54 1.16 -16.16
N TYR A 379 15.65 1.57 -15.26
CA TYR A 379 15.93 1.72 -13.84
C TYR A 379 15.43 0.46 -13.12
N LEU A 380 16.30 -0.22 -12.40
CA LEU A 380 16.01 -1.46 -11.70
C LEU A 380 15.91 -1.25 -10.18
N ALA A 381 14.72 -1.52 -9.64
CA ALA A 381 14.49 -1.75 -8.23
C ALA A 381 14.44 -3.26 -7.95
N CYS A 382 15.35 -3.74 -7.10
CA CYS A 382 15.41 -5.14 -6.70
C CYS A 382 16.08 -5.24 -5.32
N GLY A 383 15.48 -5.94 -4.38
CA GLY A 383 16.09 -6.26 -3.08
C GLY A 383 17.02 -7.47 -3.12
N ASN A 384 17.04 -8.24 -4.22
CA ASN A 384 17.96 -9.36 -4.44
C ASN A 384 19.07 -8.96 -5.41
N ALA A 385 20.23 -8.64 -4.86
CA ALA A 385 21.41 -8.22 -5.62
C ALA A 385 21.79 -9.19 -6.75
N THR A 386 21.84 -10.49 -6.45
CA THR A 386 22.30 -11.53 -7.37
C THR A 386 21.39 -11.60 -8.58
N ASP A 387 20.07 -11.63 -8.35
CA ASP A 387 19.09 -11.65 -9.43
C ASP A 387 19.06 -10.33 -10.20
N GLY A 388 19.28 -9.20 -9.52
CA GLY A 388 19.42 -7.90 -10.20
C GLY A 388 20.57 -7.88 -11.20
N HIS A 389 21.77 -8.35 -10.80
CA HIS A 389 22.91 -8.49 -11.71
C HIS A 389 22.63 -9.47 -12.85
N ARG A 390 22.06 -10.64 -12.53
CA ARG A 390 21.68 -11.65 -13.53
C ARG A 390 20.72 -11.07 -14.58
N PHE A 391 19.74 -10.28 -14.14
CA PHE A 391 18.77 -9.66 -15.04
C PHE A 391 19.44 -8.59 -15.93
N ALA A 392 20.34 -7.77 -15.37
CA ALA A 392 21.16 -6.80 -16.11
C ALA A 392 21.93 -7.43 -17.27
N GLU A 393 22.67 -8.51 -16.99
CA GLU A 393 23.44 -9.23 -18.00
C GLU A 393 22.54 -9.83 -19.08
N GLN A 394 21.42 -10.42 -18.69
CA GLN A 394 20.47 -11.04 -19.63
C GLN A 394 19.80 -10.00 -20.55
N ALA A 395 19.37 -8.85 -20.02
CA ALA A 395 18.76 -7.80 -20.83
C ALA A 395 19.74 -7.21 -21.84
N HIS A 396 20.99 -6.99 -21.40
CA HIS A 396 22.06 -6.52 -22.28
C HIS A 396 22.34 -7.53 -23.40
N ALA A 397 22.51 -8.81 -23.06
CA ALA A 397 22.80 -9.85 -24.03
C ALA A 397 21.67 -10.07 -25.06
N LYS A 398 20.40 -9.95 -24.64
CA LYS A 398 19.25 -10.21 -25.51
C LYS A 398 18.88 -9.04 -26.42
N MET A 399 19.01 -7.81 -25.96
CA MET A 399 18.51 -6.63 -26.69
C MET A 399 19.36 -5.37 -26.56
N GLY A 400 20.57 -5.47 -26.00
CA GLY A 400 21.47 -4.33 -25.82
C GLY A 400 20.92 -3.29 -24.84
N MET A 401 20.05 -3.70 -23.92
CA MET A 401 19.48 -2.81 -22.91
C MET A 401 20.52 -2.45 -21.86
N ASN A 402 20.61 -1.17 -21.53
CA ASN A 402 21.45 -0.68 -20.44
C ASN A 402 20.57 -0.48 -19.19
N MET A 403 20.95 -1.08 -18.08
CA MET A 403 20.23 -1.01 -16.81
C MET A 403 21.09 -0.39 -15.74
N THR A 404 20.46 0.28 -14.79
CA THR A 404 21.11 0.93 -13.65
C THR A 404 20.19 0.91 -12.42
N SER A 405 20.69 1.38 -11.29
CA SER A 405 19.94 1.49 -10.03
C SER A 405 20.33 2.79 -9.29
N LYS A 406 19.56 3.19 -8.27
CA LYS A 406 19.93 4.32 -7.40
C LYS A 406 21.34 4.22 -6.80
N LEU A 407 21.80 3.01 -6.48
CA LEU A 407 23.14 2.79 -5.91
C LEU A 407 24.26 3.02 -6.92
N ASP A 408 23.95 2.84 -8.21
CA ASP A 408 24.88 3.06 -9.32
C ASP A 408 24.84 4.50 -9.82
N LEU A 409 23.66 5.13 -9.80
CA LEU A 409 23.46 6.51 -10.25
C LEU A 409 24.05 7.52 -9.26
N LEU A 410 23.68 7.44 -7.98
CA LEU A 410 24.07 8.43 -7.00
C LEU A 410 25.56 8.33 -6.62
N LYS A 411 26.18 9.49 -6.35
CA LYS A 411 27.59 9.63 -5.95
C LYS A 411 27.73 10.62 -4.80
N GLY A 412 28.92 10.64 -4.18
CA GLY A 412 29.27 11.64 -3.15
C GLY A 412 28.26 11.69 -2.01
N ASP A 413 27.85 12.91 -1.66
CA ASP A 413 26.92 13.17 -0.56
C ASP A 413 25.53 12.57 -0.79
N ASP A 414 25.06 12.50 -2.05
CA ASP A 414 23.75 11.93 -2.35
C ASP A 414 23.74 10.41 -2.19
N LEU A 415 24.84 9.73 -2.57
CA LEU A 415 25.00 8.31 -2.26
C LEU A 415 25.07 8.08 -0.75
N LYS A 416 25.77 8.97 -0.02
CA LYS A 416 25.84 8.88 1.44
C LYS A 416 24.44 9.02 2.05
N ARG A 417 23.66 10.04 1.66
CA ARG A 417 22.27 10.25 2.08
C ARG A 417 21.44 8.99 1.83
N LEU A 418 21.54 8.39 0.65
CA LEU A 418 20.84 7.13 0.34
C LEU A 418 21.24 6.00 1.30
N THR A 419 22.54 5.81 1.53
CA THR A 419 23.04 4.69 2.36
C THR A 419 22.86 4.88 3.86
N ASP A 420 22.58 6.11 4.31
CA ASP A 420 22.23 6.41 5.70
C ASP A 420 20.75 6.08 6.01
N LEU A 421 19.89 5.96 4.99
CA LEU A 421 18.51 5.50 5.11
C LEU A 421 18.45 3.99 5.43
N SER A 422 17.41 3.57 6.15
CA SER A 422 17.12 2.14 6.35
C SER A 422 16.79 1.44 5.03
N TRP A 423 16.78 0.10 5.04
CA TRP A 423 16.43 -0.69 3.86
C TRP A 423 15.04 -0.33 3.29
N ASP A 424 14.01 -0.26 4.15
CA ASP A 424 12.67 0.12 3.70
C ASP A 424 12.59 1.60 3.27
N GLN A 425 13.34 2.50 3.90
CA GLN A 425 13.41 3.90 3.48
C GLN A 425 14.10 4.08 2.13
N GLN A 426 15.12 3.27 1.82
CA GLN A 426 15.74 3.25 0.49
C GLN A 426 14.74 2.80 -0.60
N ALA A 427 13.80 1.91 -0.26
CA ALA A 427 12.74 1.49 -1.18
C ALA A 427 11.76 2.63 -1.51
N LEU A 428 11.63 3.66 -0.65
CA LEU A 428 10.84 4.85 -0.95
C LEU A 428 11.43 5.65 -2.12
N VAL A 429 12.76 5.67 -2.27
CA VAL A 429 13.41 6.27 -3.44
C VAL A 429 13.03 5.52 -4.71
N ASP A 430 13.10 4.18 -4.69
CA ASP A 430 12.65 3.37 -5.83
C ASP A 430 11.17 3.61 -6.13
N PHE A 431 10.33 3.69 -5.10
CA PHE A 431 8.89 3.89 -5.23
C PHE A 431 8.56 5.16 -6.00
N LEU A 432 9.30 6.24 -5.76
CA LEU A 432 9.14 7.52 -6.45
C LEU A 432 9.77 7.52 -7.85
N VAL A 433 10.99 6.99 -8.01
CA VAL A 433 11.69 6.95 -9.30
C VAL A 433 10.92 6.10 -10.32
N LEU A 434 10.34 4.97 -9.89
CA LEU A 434 9.55 4.11 -10.78
C LEU A 434 8.25 4.77 -11.25
N GLN A 435 7.63 5.62 -10.43
CA GLN A 435 6.44 6.38 -10.82
C GLN A 435 6.70 7.37 -11.96
N LYS A 436 7.95 7.84 -12.11
CA LYS A 436 8.37 8.78 -13.15
C LYS A 436 8.91 8.13 -14.43
N SER A 437 8.87 6.79 -14.50
CA SER A 437 9.30 6.06 -15.70
C SER A 437 8.39 6.30 -16.90
N THR A 438 8.91 6.13 -18.12
CA THR A 438 8.10 6.21 -19.35
C THR A 438 7.07 5.08 -19.37
N HIS A 439 7.51 3.86 -19.07
CA HIS A 439 6.63 2.73 -18.84
C HIS A 439 7.14 1.98 -17.61
N PHE A 440 6.22 1.51 -16.77
CA PHE A 440 6.53 0.76 -15.56
C PHE A 440 6.18 -0.72 -15.72
N THR A 441 7.02 -1.60 -15.19
CA THR A 441 6.73 -3.03 -15.11
C THR A 441 7.16 -3.64 -13.78
N GLY A 442 6.39 -4.58 -13.26
CA GLY A 442 6.70 -5.23 -12.00
C GLY A 442 5.88 -6.47 -11.70
N CYS A 443 6.17 -7.13 -10.57
CA CYS A 443 5.50 -8.35 -10.15
C CYS A 443 4.06 -8.09 -9.65
N SER A 444 3.09 -8.79 -10.25
CA SER A 444 1.64 -8.67 -9.99
C SER A 444 1.20 -8.98 -8.57
N PHE A 445 1.96 -9.72 -7.77
CA PHE A 445 1.59 -10.04 -6.38
C PHE A 445 2.19 -9.07 -5.35
N SER A 446 3.00 -8.12 -5.80
CA SER A 446 3.67 -7.17 -4.91
C SER A 446 2.82 -5.92 -4.70
N SER A 447 2.40 -5.66 -3.46
CA SER A 447 1.70 -4.41 -3.11
C SER A 447 2.53 -3.15 -3.43
N PHE A 448 3.87 -3.24 -3.45
CA PHE A 448 4.75 -2.18 -3.92
C PHE A 448 4.50 -1.85 -5.40
N THR A 449 4.50 -2.89 -6.24
CA THR A 449 4.20 -2.78 -7.68
C THR A 449 2.78 -2.27 -7.92
N MET A 450 1.80 -2.84 -7.21
CA MET A 450 0.38 -2.48 -7.38
C MET A 450 0.14 -0.99 -7.09
N ASN A 451 0.70 -0.47 -6.00
CA ASN A 451 0.59 0.95 -5.66
C ASN A 451 1.17 1.85 -6.77
N ILE A 452 2.34 1.52 -7.32
CA ILE A 452 2.95 2.30 -8.41
C ILE A 452 2.06 2.28 -9.65
N ALA A 453 1.54 1.12 -10.05
CA ALA A 453 0.68 1.01 -11.22
C ALA A 453 -0.62 1.82 -11.06
N ILE A 454 -1.27 1.73 -9.90
CA ILE A 454 -2.50 2.46 -9.60
C ILE A 454 -2.24 3.97 -9.53
N LYS A 455 -1.13 4.42 -8.91
CA LYS A 455 -0.73 5.84 -8.91
C LYS A 455 -0.46 6.35 -10.32
N ARG A 456 0.24 5.57 -11.15
CA ARG A 456 0.50 5.91 -12.56
C ARG A 456 -0.77 6.02 -13.40
N HIS A 457 -1.81 5.25 -13.06
CA HIS A 457 -3.10 5.33 -13.73
C HIS A 457 -3.77 6.71 -13.66
N LEU A 458 -3.38 7.55 -12.69
CA LEU A 458 -3.85 8.94 -12.59
C LEU A 458 -3.45 9.80 -13.80
N MET A 459 -2.49 9.38 -14.63
CA MET A 459 -2.16 10.05 -15.89
C MET A 459 -3.26 9.93 -16.96
N THR A 460 -4.21 9.00 -16.81
CA THR A 460 -5.28 8.80 -17.80
C THR A 460 -6.38 9.86 -17.68
N GLY A 461 -7.01 9.97 -16.51
CA GLY A 461 -8.15 10.85 -16.24
C GLY A 461 -7.99 11.74 -15.00
N GLY A 462 -6.81 11.75 -14.37
CA GLY A 462 -6.56 12.51 -13.15
C GLY A 462 -7.51 12.10 -12.03
N ILE A 463 -8.17 13.10 -11.44
CA ILE A 463 -9.19 12.90 -10.40
C ILE A 463 -10.40 12.10 -10.89
N ALA A 464 -10.67 12.07 -12.20
CA ALA A 464 -11.77 11.32 -12.80
C ALA A 464 -11.33 9.94 -13.32
N SER A 465 -10.08 9.51 -13.03
CA SER A 465 -9.59 8.19 -13.40
C SER A 465 -10.51 7.11 -12.82
N ARG A 466 -10.88 6.16 -13.68
CA ARG A 466 -11.57 4.94 -13.23
C ARG A 466 -10.57 4.04 -12.49
N ALA A 467 -11.06 3.00 -11.84
CA ALA A 467 -10.18 2.00 -11.24
C ALA A 467 -9.25 1.38 -12.29
N TRP A 468 -7.96 1.28 -11.96
CA TRP A 468 -6.97 0.61 -12.78
C TRP A 468 -7.36 -0.87 -12.97
N LYS A 469 -7.07 -1.42 -14.15
CA LYS A 469 -7.41 -2.81 -14.49
C LYS A 469 -6.16 -3.59 -14.84
N SER A 470 -6.02 -4.77 -14.24
CA SER A 470 -4.99 -5.73 -14.60
C SER A 470 -5.18 -6.27 -16.03
N PRO A 471 -4.10 -6.70 -16.72
CA PRO A 471 -2.71 -6.72 -16.24
C PRO A 471 -1.97 -5.39 -16.41
N GLY A 472 -2.55 -4.38 -17.07
CA GLY A 472 -1.85 -3.17 -17.43
C GLY A 472 -2.69 -2.15 -18.18
N ASP A 473 -2.12 -0.98 -18.36
CA ASP A 473 -2.61 0.14 -19.17
C ASP A 473 -1.49 0.72 -20.06
N GLU A 474 -1.68 1.93 -20.58
CA GLU A 474 -0.66 2.62 -21.39
C GLU A 474 0.66 2.86 -20.63
N PHE A 475 0.58 3.01 -19.30
CA PHE A 475 1.70 3.47 -18.49
C PHE A 475 2.36 2.35 -17.69
N SER A 476 1.66 1.25 -17.43
CA SER A 476 2.14 0.16 -16.58
C SER A 476 1.73 -1.21 -17.08
N THR A 477 2.62 -2.19 -16.98
CA THR A 477 2.33 -3.62 -17.23
C THR A 477 2.78 -4.47 -16.06
N LEU A 478 1.89 -5.25 -15.45
CA LEU A 478 2.22 -6.14 -14.35
C LEU A 478 2.34 -7.58 -14.84
N VAL A 479 3.38 -8.27 -14.37
CA VAL A 479 3.69 -9.63 -14.77
C VAL A 479 3.19 -10.63 -13.74
N GLY A 480 2.39 -11.60 -14.20
CA GLY A 480 1.92 -12.74 -13.45
C GLY A 480 0.54 -13.20 -13.90
N ARG A 481 -0.16 -13.93 -13.03
CA ARG A 481 -1.48 -14.50 -13.31
C ARG A 481 -2.58 -13.52 -12.91
N PHE A 482 -3.69 -13.55 -13.64
CA PHE A 482 -4.86 -12.69 -13.42
C PHE A 482 -6.16 -13.46 -13.73
N GLU A 483 -6.19 -14.73 -13.35
CA GLU A 483 -7.27 -15.67 -13.72
C GLU A 483 -8.24 -15.88 -12.55
N SER A 484 -7.75 -15.75 -11.32
CA SER A 484 -8.52 -15.95 -10.10
C SER A 484 -8.53 -14.69 -9.25
N TRP A 485 -9.71 -14.09 -9.07
CA TRP A 485 -9.86 -12.85 -8.29
C TRP A 485 -9.25 -12.96 -6.88
N TYR A 486 -9.44 -14.10 -6.21
CA TYR A 486 -8.83 -14.35 -4.90
C TYR A 486 -7.48 -15.07 -5.01
N GLY A 487 -7.36 -16.08 -5.87
CA GLY A 487 -6.15 -16.91 -5.96
C GLY A 487 -4.93 -16.17 -6.50
N ASP A 488 -5.18 -15.15 -7.33
CA ASP A 488 -4.16 -14.26 -7.89
C ASP A 488 -4.18 -12.86 -7.26
N TRP A 489 -4.80 -12.74 -6.08
CA TRP A 489 -4.80 -11.53 -5.25
C TRP A 489 -5.34 -10.27 -5.96
N MET A 490 -6.25 -10.45 -6.92
CA MET A 490 -6.79 -9.32 -7.68
C MET A 490 -7.67 -8.40 -6.83
N PHE A 491 -8.24 -8.91 -5.74
CA PHE A 491 -8.99 -8.11 -4.76
C PHE A 491 -8.16 -6.96 -4.18
N MET A 492 -6.82 -7.07 -4.15
CA MET A 492 -5.94 -6.01 -3.65
C MET A 492 -6.03 -4.75 -4.53
N TYR A 493 -6.13 -4.89 -5.86
CA TYR A 493 -6.26 -3.74 -6.77
C TYR A 493 -7.53 -2.92 -6.52
N GLU A 494 -8.56 -3.56 -5.99
CA GLU A 494 -9.85 -2.93 -5.67
C GLU A 494 -9.81 -2.25 -4.29
N CYS A 495 -8.74 -2.46 -3.51
CA CYS A 495 -8.62 -2.02 -2.12
C CYS A 495 -7.44 -1.09 -1.84
N MET A 496 -6.93 -0.41 -2.86
CA MET A 496 -5.71 0.41 -2.75
C MET A 496 -5.90 1.78 -3.38
N TRP A 497 -5.67 2.84 -2.60
CA TRP A 497 -5.71 4.20 -3.11
C TRP A 497 -4.37 4.59 -3.75
N PRO A 498 -4.38 5.19 -4.96
CA PRO A 498 -3.17 5.67 -5.65
C PRO A 498 -2.29 6.56 -4.78
#